data_AF-A0A819DVU1-F1
#
_entry.id   AF-A0A819DVU1-F1
#
_cell.length_a   1.000
_cell.length_b   1.000
_cell.length_c   1.000
_cell.angle_alpha   90.00
_cell.angle_beta   90.00
_cell.angle_gamma   90.00
#
_symmetry.space_group_name_H-M   'P 1'
#
loop_
_entity.id
_entity.type
_entity.pdbx_description
1 polymer ?
#
loop_
_entity_poly.entity_id
_entity_poly.type
_entity_poly.pdbx_seq_one_letter_code
_entity_poly.pdbx_strand_id
1 'polypeptide(L)'
;MLASPNSNFGILDSLSVPPGTPNKTLPGTDRITNLFQQWFNEQKLPWTKSGIGGGSDFVSFLTEGIASGGVNTGAGGFKSATERDQYAALLGTGNGGLANVAYDSCYHQQCDRINNNPDEIYQWRENIRPLETLIVTRRSSWLPKLSYPIRSGEHSQTAFALGFSLDYARRMNNTVFAQLIEQRSLVFFSSDKNYPFNYEPSGEDFLPAGLAEADLMHRVMNKNPQDFVKWFNEFLSTETLPSSLEPPLIADPTDPKLIHLAGLCISRAWMLEGIVDALSFDTEQNNRRNQLFELSKRNAQTGLTAIDENNYEGGHWLGTFAVYLITRHQDLSNTSAGQNYGITLLLCFLSKIFL
;
A
#
# COMPACT_ATOMS: atom_id res chain seq x y z
N MET A 1 7.05 -10.86 -9.15
CA MET A 1 7.58 -9.52 -9.47
C MET A 1 7.22 -9.19 -10.92
N LEU A 2 6.85 -7.93 -11.19
CA LEU A 2 6.43 -7.43 -12.50
C LEU A 2 7.30 -6.22 -12.87
N ALA A 3 7.37 -5.90 -14.17
CA ALA A 3 8.12 -4.78 -14.73
C ALA A 3 9.66 -4.85 -14.64
N SER A 4 10.23 -6.05 -14.58
CA SER A 4 11.69 -6.24 -14.62
C SER A 4 12.29 -5.71 -15.93
N PRO A 5 13.39 -4.94 -15.91
CA PRO A 5 13.95 -4.33 -17.14
C PRO A 5 14.51 -5.35 -18.14
N ASN A 6 15.03 -6.49 -17.66
CA ASN A 6 15.51 -7.59 -18.48
C ASN A 6 14.51 -8.76 -18.39
N SER A 7 13.24 -8.48 -18.63
CA SER A 7 12.09 -9.32 -18.29
C SER A 7 12.12 -10.75 -18.86
N ASN A 8 11.65 -11.71 -18.06
CA ASN A 8 11.08 -12.95 -18.58
C ASN A 8 9.57 -12.78 -18.83
N PHE A 9 8.96 -13.76 -19.51
CA PHE A 9 7.51 -13.92 -19.57
C PHE A 9 7.14 -15.20 -18.81
N GLY A 10 7.34 -15.16 -17.50
CA GLY A 10 7.15 -16.31 -16.62
C GLY A 10 5.67 -16.55 -16.32
N ILE A 11 5.21 -17.79 -16.48
CA ILE A 11 3.90 -18.27 -16.05
C ILE A 11 4.09 -19.17 -14.85
N LEU A 12 3.36 -18.92 -13.77
CA LEU A 12 3.41 -19.74 -12.57
C LEU A 12 2.93 -21.17 -12.88
N ASP A 13 3.81 -22.14 -12.60
CA ASP A 13 3.61 -23.54 -12.93
C ASP A 13 2.86 -24.27 -11.83
N SER A 14 1.66 -24.73 -12.19
CA SER A 14 0.77 -25.47 -11.31
C SER A 14 1.37 -26.75 -10.75
N LEU A 15 2.39 -27.32 -11.41
CA LEU A 15 3.05 -28.56 -11.00
C LEU A 15 4.23 -28.33 -10.04
N SER A 16 4.65 -27.08 -9.86
CA SER A 16 5.84 -26.72 -9.10
C SER A 16 5.48 -25.86 -7.88
N VAL A 17 4.68 -26.43 -6.97
CA VAL A 17 4.25 -25.79 -5.70
C VAL A 17 5.16 -26.16 -4.51
N PRO A 18 5.15 -25.39 -3.40
CA PRO A 18 5.99 -25.67 -2.25
C PRO A 18 5.68 -27.04 -1.60
N PRO A 19 6.66 -27.67 -0.93
CA PRO A 19 6.42 -28.87 -0.13
C PRO A 19 5.34 -28.62 0.93
N GLY A 20 4.38 -29.53 1.08
CA GLY A 20 3.30 -29.42 2.07
C GLY A 20 2.00 -28.83 1.54
N THR A 21 1.95 -28.29 0.31
CA THR A 21 0.70 -27.87 -0.33
C THR A 21 -0.25 -29.07 -0.50
N PRO A 22 -1.47 -29.04 0.10
CA PRO A 22 -2.47 -30.08 -0.10
C PRO A 22 -2.89 -30.12 -1.57
N ASN A 23 -2.97 -31.32 -2.17
CA ASN A 23 -3.27 -31.51 -3.59
C ASN A 23 -2.33 -30.69 -4.50
N LYS A 24 -1.12 -31.21 -4.75
CA LYS A 24 -0.06 -30.63 -5.62
C LYS A 24 -0.56 -30.12 -6.98
N THR A 25 -1.72 -30.59 -7.44
CA THR A 25 -2.45 -30.09 -8.60
C THR A 25 -3.89 -29.79 -8.20
N LEU A 26 -4.18 -28.53 -7.93
CA LEU A 26 -5.56 -28.04 -7.90
C LEU A 26 -6.00 -27.84 -9.36
N PRO A 27 -7.10 -28.47 -9.83
CA PRO A 27 -7.56 -28.31 -11.21
C PRO A 27 -7.79 -26.85 -11.62
N GLY A 28 -8.12 -25.97 -10.66
CA GLY A 28 -8.23 -24.53 -10.90
C GLY A 28 -6.89 -23.88 -11.19
N THR A 29 -5.81 -24.28 -10.52
CA THR A 29 -4.46 -23.78 -10.75
C THR A 29 -3.96 -24.20 -12.13
N ASP A 30 -4.17 -25.45 -12.54
CA ASP A 30 -3.87 -25.91 -13.91
C ASP A 30 -4.62 -25.11 -14.97
N ARG A 31 -5.91 -24.81 -14.73
CA ARG A 31 -6.71 -23.97 -15.63
C ARG A 31 -6.14 -22.56 -15.76
N ILE A 32 -5.68 -21.95 -14.65
CA ILE A 32 -5.05 -20.62 -14.67
C ILE A 32 -3.74 -20.65 -15.45
N THR A 33 -2.87 -21.64 -15.20
CA THR A 33 -1.62 -21.81 -15.95
C THR A 33 -1.88 -21.97 -17.45
N ASN A 34 -2.84 -22.81 -17.83
CA ASN A 34 -3.20 -23.03 -19.23
C ASN A 34 -3.81 -21.79 -19.89
N LEU A 35 -4.60 -21.01 -19.15
CA LEU A 35 -5.18 -19.75 -19.64
C LEU A 35 -4.07 -18.77 -20.05
N PHE A 36 -3.04 -18.60 -19.22
CA PHE A 36 -1.91 -17.74 -19.57
C PHE A 36 -1.11 -18.30 -20.75
N GLN A 37 -0.82 -19.60 -20.77
CA GLN A 37 -0.09 -20.21 -21.88
C GLN A 37 -0.81 -20.00 -23.21
N GLN A 38 -2.13 -20.22 -23.23
CA GLN A 38 -2.95 -19.98 -24.40
C GLN A 38 -2.86 -18.51 -24.83
N TRP A 39 -3.00 -17.57 -23.90
CA TRP A 39 -2.91 -16.15 -24.20
C TRP A 39 -1.55 -15.76 -24.79
N PHE A 40 -0.43 -16.18 -24.18
CA PHE A 40 0.91 -15.89 -24.68
C PHE A 40 1.13 -16.47 -26.08
N ASN A 41 0.66 -17.70 -26.33
CA ASN A 41 0.71 -18.33 -27.65
C ASN A 41 -0.11 -17.54 -28.69
N GLU A 42 -1.32 -17.09 -28.33
CA GLU A 42 -2.18 -16.27 -29.20
C GLU A 42 -1.54 -14.92 -29.53
N GLN A 43 -0.85 -14.30 -28.56
CA GLN A 43 -0.10 -13.07 -28.77
C GLN A 43 1.25 -13.27 -29.49
N LYS A 44 1.64 -14.54 -29.76
CA LYS A 44 2.95 -14.91 -30.31
C LYS A 44 4.12 -14.41 -29.46
N LEU A 45 3.93 -14.37 -28.16
CA LEU A 45 4.94 -13.97 -27.19
C LEU A 45 5.65 -15.21 -26.63
N PRO A 46 6.97 -15.12 -26.33
CA PRO A 46 7.64 -16.17 -25.59
C PRO A 46 7.03 -16.33 -24.20
N TRP A 47 7.16 -17.52 -23.62
CA TRP A 47 6.85 -17.75 -22.21
C TRP A 47 7.68 -18.90 -21.65
N THR A 48 7.89 -18.89 -20.34
CA THR A 48 8.53 -19.98 -19.60
C THR A 48 7.73 -20.32 -18.35
N LYS A 49 7.79 -21.57 -17.90
CA LYS A 49 7.22 -21.95 -16.61
C LYS A 49 8.14 -21.49 -15.48
N SER A 50 7.55 -20.86 -14.46
CA SER A 50 8.23 -20.46 -13.23
C SER A 50 7.61 -21.20 -12.06
N GLY A 51 8.44 -21.76 -11.18
CA GLY A 51 7.95 -22.43 -9.98
C GLY A 51 7.16 -21.48 -9.07
N ILE A 52 6.10 -22.00 -8.45
CA ILE A 52 5.35 -21.35 -7.40
C ILE A 52 6.15 -21.54 -6.09
N GLY A 53 7.06 -20.61 -5.80
CA GLY A 53 7.92 -20.64 -4.60
C GLY A 53 7.43 -19.74 -3.46
N GLY A 54 8.08 -19.79 -2.30
CA GLY A 54 7.74 -19.01 -1.09
C GLY A 54 7.97 -17.49 -1.13
N GLY A 55 7.98 -16.88 -2.32
CA GLY A 55 8.36 -15.47 -2.51
C GLY A 55 7.20 -14.49 -2.70
N SER A 56 5.94 -14.94 -2.57
CA SER A 56 4.74 -14.10 -2.76
C SER A 56 3.52 -14.76 -2.08
N ASP A 57 2.38 -14.09 -2.10
CA ASP A 57 1.24 -14.32 -1.21
C ASP A 57 0.43 -15.58 -1.56
N PHE A 58 0.64 -16.15 -2.75
CA PHE A 58 -0.11 -17.32 -3.24
C PHE A 58 0.11 -18.61 -2.44
N VAL A 59 1.17 -18.71 -1.62
CA VAL A 59 1.45 -19.93 -0.84
C VAL A 59 0.36 -20.19 0.21
N SER A 60 -0.13 -19.15 0.88
CA SER A 60 -1.18 -19.28 1.89
C SER A 60 -2.49 -19.77 1.26
N PHE A 61 -2.86 -19.21 0.09
CA PHE A 61 -4.04 -19.65 -0.66
C PHE A 61 -3.94 -21.12 -1.09
N LEU A 62 -2.79 -21.53 -1.64
CA LEU A 62 -2.58 -22.90 -2.07
C LEU A 62 -2.62 -23.88 -0.89
N THR A 63 -2.09 -23.47 0.27
CA THR A 63 -2.12 -24.28 1.50
C THR A 63 -3.55 -24.52 2.00
N GLU A 64 -4.45 -23.56 1.79
CA GLU A 64 -5.89 -23.68 2.09
C GLU A 64 -6.72 -24.31 0.94
N GLY A 65 -6.07 -24.86 -0.09
CA GLY A 65 -6.75 -25.49 -1.22
C GLY A 65 -7.43 -24.52 -2.18
N ILE A 66 -7.08 -23.22 -2.13
CA ILE A 66 -7.57 -22.19 -3.03
C ILE A 66 -6.68 -22.14 -4.28
N ALA A 67 -7.29 -22.39 -5.44
CA ALA A 67 -6.60 -22.36 -6.73
C ALA A 67 -5.95 -20.98 -6.97
N SER A 68 -4.66 -20.98 -7.27
CA SER A 68 -3.84 -19.78 -7.44
C SER A 68 -2.90 -19.94 -8.62
N GLY A 69 -2.60 -18.84 -9.30
CA GLY A 69 -1.64 -18.81 -10.41
C GLY A 69 -1.32 -17.37 -10.76
N GLY A 70 -0.54 -17.16 -11.82
CA GLY A 70 -0.12 -15.81 -12.18
C GLY A 70 1.03 -15.78 -13.16
N VAL A 71 1.56 -14.58 -13.33
CA VAL A 71 2.68 -14.29 -14.21
C VAL A 71 3.76 -13.51 -13.47
N ASN A 72 4.98 -13.56 -13.95
CA ASN A 72 6.10 -12.77 -13.44
C ASN A 72 7.01 -12.33 -14.59
N THR A 73 7.84 -11.33 -14.33
CA THR A 73 8.88 -10.86 -15.25
C THR A 73 10.30 -11.18 -14.78
N GLY A 74 10.45 -11.98 -13.73
CA GLY A 74 11.73 -12.25 -13.07
C GLY A 74 12.04 -11.29 -11.92
N ALA A 75 13.18 -11.50 -11.25
CA ALA A 75 13.67 -10.69 -10.12
C ALA A 75 15.21 -10.73 -10.12
N GLY A 76 15.86 -11.00 -8.98
CA GLY A 76 17.33 -11.12 -8.90
C GLY A 76 17.96 -12.34 -9.61
N GLY A 77 17.15 -13.25 -10.17
CA GLY A 77 17.65 -14.38 -10.99
C GLY A 77 18.22 -13.91 -12.33
N PHE A 78 19.10 -14.70 -12.96
CA PHE A 78 19.76 -14.34 -14.22
C PHE A 78 19.05 -14.91 -15.45
N LYS A 79 18.90 -14.09 -16.49
CA LYS A 79 18.44 -14.53 -17.81
C LYS A 79 19.53 -15.33 -18.51
N SER A 80 19.22 -16.53 -18.97
CA SER A 80 20.20 -17.37 -19.66
C SER A 80 20.44 -16.91 -21.12
N ALA A 81 21.58 -17.29 -21.71
CA ALA A 81 21.84 -17.06 -23.13
C ALA A 81 20.80 -17.73 -24.04
N THR A 82 20.40 -18.96 -23.70
CA THR A 82 19.36 -19.71 -24.42
C THR A 82 18.03 -18.97 -24.41
N GLU A 83 17.61 -18.47 -23.24
CA GLU A 83 16.35 -17.73 -23.11
C GLU A 83 16.39 -16.41 -23.89
N ARG A 84 17.49 -15.65 -23.78
CA ARG A 84 17.70 -14.45 -24.58
C ARG A 84 17.53 -14.74 -26.07
N ASP A 85 18.17 -15.79 -26.58
CA ASP A 85 18.15 -16.14 -28.00
C ASP A 85 16.76 -16.60 -28.46
N GLN A 86 16.05 -17.37 -27.63
CA GLN A 86 14.65 -17.73 -27.87
C GLN A 86 13.76 -16.50 -27.94
N TYR A 87 13.97 -15.52 -27.06
CA TYR A 87 13.17 -14.31 -27.01
C TYR A 87 13.49 -13.42 -28.21
N ALA A 88 14.76 -13.26 -28.58
CA ALA A 88 15.17 -12.52 -29.77
C ALA A 88 14.60 -13.14 -31.07
N ALA A 89 14.45 -14.46 -31.14
CA ALA A 89 13.83 -15.13 -32.27
C ALA A 89 12.33 -14.80 -32.43
N LEU A 90 11.62 -14.54 -31.32
CA LEU A 90 10.18 -14.25 -31.31
C LEU A 90 9.87 -12.75 -31.34
N LEU A 91 10.65 -11.95 -30.63
CA LEU A 91 10.45 -10.50 -30.45
C LEU A 91 11.25 -9.65 -31.44
N GLY A 92 12.15 -10.26 -32.21
CA GLY A 92 13.05 -9.60 -33.14
C GLY A 92 14.46 -9.44 -32.58
N THR A 93 15.45 -9.37 -33.49
CA THR A 93 16.86 -9.23 -33.16
C THR A 93 17.09 -8.01 -32.27
N GLY A 94 17.75 -8.21 -31.13
CA GLY A 94 18.01 -7.17 -30.13
C GLY A 94 16.97 -7.10 -29.00
N ASN A 95 15.78 -7.71 -29.16
CA ASN A 95 14.69 -7.63 -28.18
C ASN A 95 14.64 -8.83 -27.22
N GLY A 96 15.69 -9.68 -27.21
CA GLY A 96 15.79 -10.83 -26.32
C GLY A 96 16.24 -10.52 -24.89
N GLY A 97 16.65 -9.27 -24.63
CA GLY A 97 17.28 -8.87 -23.37
C GLY A 97 18.78 -9.18 -23.31
N LEU A 98 19.31 -9.24 -22.09
CA LEU A 98 20.74 -9.44 -21.80
C LEU A 98 20.97 -10.80 -21.13
N ALA A 99 21.82 -11.62 -21.74
CA ALA A 99 22.21 -12.92 -21.19
C ALA A 99 23.19 -12.74 -20.02
N ASN A 100 23.08 -13.62 -19.02
CA ASN A 100 23.88 -13.62 -17.80
C ASN A 100 23.77 -12.31 -16.99
N VAL A 101 22.69 -11.57 -17.18
CA VAL A 101 22.31 -10.39 -16.38
C VAL A 101 21.02 -10.71 -15.63
N ALA A 102 20.86 -10.17 -14.43
CA ALA A 102 19.65 -10.34 -13.65
C ALA A 102 18.42 -9.88 -14.45
N TYR A 103 17.25 -10.49 -14.22
CA TYR A 103 16.00 -9.98 -14.80
C TYR A 103 15.72 -8.57 -14.28
N ASP A 104 15.99 -8.35 -12.99
CA ASP A 104 16.03 -7.05 -12.36
C ASP A 104 17.27 -6.90 -11.47
N SER A 105 18.24 -6.11 -11.94
CA SER A 105 19.48 -5.80 -11.22
C SER A 105 19.26 -4.89 -10.01
N CYS A 106 18.11 -4.21 -9.95
CA CYS A 106 17.73 -3.33 -8.86
C CYS A 106 16.78 -4.01 -7.86
N TYR A 107 16.41 -5.28 -8.05
CA TYR A 107 15.52 -6.00 -7.13
C TYR A 107 15.97 -5.86 -5.67
N HIS A 108 15.10 -5.32 -4.81
CA HIS A 108 15.36 -5.01 -3.39
C HIS A 108 16.52 -4.01 -3.14
N GLN A 109 16.89 -3.20 -4.13
CA GLN A 109 17.92 -2.16 -3.99
C GLN A 109 17.31 -0.77 -4.09
N GLN A 110 18.08 0.24 -3.68
CA GLN A 110 17.63 1.64 -3.70
C GLN A 110 17.26 2.16 -5.10
N CYS A 111 17.77 1.51 -6.16
CA CYS A 111 17.48 1.85 -7.55
C CYS A 111 16.19 1.21 -8.09
N ASP A 112 15.47 0.39 -7.31
CA ASP A 112 14.14 -0.13 -7.68
C ASP A 112 13.09 0.99 -7.61
N ARG A 113 13.08 1.82 -8.65
CA ARG A 113 12.29 3.03 -8.75
C ARG A 113 11.64 3.09 -10.13
N ILE A 114 10.84 4.13 -10.37
CA ILE A 114 10.14 4.34 -11.64
C ILE A 114 11.09 4.38 -12.86
N ASN A 115 12.36 4.75 -12.65
CA ASN A 115 13.39 4.79 -13.69
C ASN A 115 14.15 3.47 -13.87
N ASN A 116 13.81 2.42 -13.11
CA ASN A 116 14.35 1.08 -13.32
C ASN A 116 13.86 0.52 -14.68
N ASN A 117 12.60 0.82 -15.05
CA ASN A 117 12.02 0.47 -16.35
C ASN A 117 11.21 1.65 -16.95
N PRO A 118 11.89 2.70 -17.43
CA PRO A 118 11.25 3.96 -17.80
C PRO A 118 10.41 3.86 -19.09
N ASP A 119 10.77 2.94 -19.98
CA ASP A 119 10.11 2.79 -21.28
C ASP A 119 8.77 2.04 -21.17
N GLU A 120 8.65 1.13 -20.20
CA GLU A 120 7.43 0.31 -20.03
C GLU A 120 6.50 0.81 -18.92
N ILE A 121 6.93 1.71 -18.03
CA ILE A 121 6.12 2.09 -16.87
C ILE A 121 4.73 2.63 -17.25
N TYR A 122 4.66 3.42 -18.33
CA TYR A 122 3.40 3.94 -18.83
C TYR A 122 2.50 2.81 -19.35
N GLN A 123 3.07 1.81 -20.03
CA GLN A 123 2.33 0.65 -20.49
C GLN A 123 1.86 -0.21 -19.33
N TRP A 124 2.69 -0.42 -18.30
CA TRP A 124 2.29 -1.11 -17.06
C TRP A 124 1.12 -0.41 -16.38
N ARG A 125 1.15 0.93 -16.32
CA ARG A 125 0.00 1.71 -15.83
C ARG A 125 -1.26 1.45 -16.66
N GLU A 126 -1.17 1.47 -17.99
CA GLU A 126 -2.32 1.16 -18.85
C GLU A 126 -2.83 -0.28 -18.65
N ASN A 127 -1.93 -1.25 -18.45
CA ASN A 127 -2.30 -2.65 -18.21
C ASN A 127 -3.03 -2.84 -16.86
N ILE A 128 -2.72 -2.01 -15.86
CA ILE A 128 -3.36 -2.06 -14.53
C ILE A 128 -4.64 -1.21 -14.49
N ARG A 129 -4.80 -0.24 -15.40
CA ARG A 129 -5.97 0.66 -15.45
C ARG A 129 -7.33 -0.05 -15.43
N PRO A 130 -7.56 -1.22 -16.05
CA PRO A 130 -8.82 -1.94 -15.92
C PRO A 130 -9.13 -2.36 -14.48
N LEU A 131 -8.11 -2.78 -13.70
CA LEU A 131 -8.26 -3.13 -12.29
C LEU A 131 -8.57 -1.89 -11.44
N GLU A 132 -7.84 -0.80 -11.68
CA GLU A 132 -8.11 0.52 -11.07
C GLU A 132 -9.56 0.95 -11.33
N THR A 133 -10.02 0.86 -12.58
CA THR A 133 -11.40 1.17 -13.00
C THR A 133 -12.41 0.30 -12.27
N LEU A 134 -12.14 -1.00 -12.14
CA LEU A 134 -13.00 -1.94 -11.42
C LEU A 134 -13.09 -1.60 -9.93
N ILE A 135 -11.97 -1.27 -9.28
CA ILE A 135 -11.93 -0.86 -7.88
C ILE A 135 -12.76 0.41 -7.66
N VAL A 136 -12.56 1.44 -8.50
CA VAL A 136 -13.34 2.68 -8.45
C VAL A 136 -14.83 2.40 -8.64
N THR A 137 -15.19 1.58 -9.63
CA THR A 137 -16.58 1.23 -9.93
C THR A 137 -17.24 0.51 -8.76
N ARG A 138 -16.59 -0.51 -8.20
CA ARG A 138 -17.10 -1.29 -7.07
C ARG A 138 -17.24 -0.43 -5.82
N ARG A 139 -16.21 0.37 -5.50
CA ARG A 139 -16.22 1.28 -4.36
C ARG A 139 -17.30 2.36 -4.51
N SER A 140 -17.45 2.93 -5.70
CA SER A 140 -18.51 3.91 -5.98
C SER A 140 -19.92 3.33 -5.85
N SER A 141 -20.08 2.05 -6.19
CA SER A 141 -21.37 1.35 -6.06
C SER A 141 -21.67 0.90 -4.63
N TRP A 142 -20.63 0.59 -3.85
CA TRP A 142 -20.74 0.07 -2.48
C TRP A 142 -20.84 1.18 -1.43
N LEU A 143 -20.05 2.25 -1.54
CA LEU A 143 -19.95 3.28 -0.51
C LEU A 143 -21.30 3.96 -0.15
N PRO A 144 -22.22 4.22 -1.10
CA PRO A 144 -23.56 4.72 -0.77
C PRO A 144 -24.42 3.74 0.05
N LYS A 145 -24.12 2.44 0.01
CA LYS A 145 -24.84 1.38 0.73
C LYS A 145 -24.31 1.16 2.14
N LEU A 146 -23.14 1.70 2.47
CA LEU A 146 -22.54 1.58 3.79
C LEU A 146 -23.26 2.53 4.76
N SER A 147 -24.09 1.96 5.65
CA SER A 147 -24.86 2.73 6.64
C SER A 147 -24.00 3.34 7.74
N TYR A 148 -22.98 2.60 8.18
CA TYR A 148 -22.09 3.01 9.27
C TYR A 148 -20.63 2.83 8.85
N PRO A 149 -19.75 3.80 9.16
CA PRO A 149 -18.32 3.63 9.00
C PRO A 149 -17.78 2.58 9.99
N ILE A 150 -16.75 1.85 9.58
CA ILE A 150 -16.04 0.88 10.43
C ILE A 150 -14.88 1.58 11.13
N ARG A 151 -14.84 1.48 12.47
CA ARG A 151 -13.86 2.14 13.37
C ARG A 151 -12.89 1.18 14.07
N SER A 152 -12.74 -0.05 13.58
CA SER A 152 -11.67 -0.95 14.07
C SER A 152 -10.29 -0.39 13.74
N GLY A 153 -9.26 -0.61 14.56
CA GLY A 153 -7.88 -0.26 14.21
C GLY A 153 -7.18 -1.24 13.26
N GLU A 154 -7.95 -2.05 12.52
CA GLU A 154 -7.47 -3.05 11.57
C GLU A 154 -7.94 -2.79 10.12
N HIS A 155 -7.69 -3.74 9.22
CA HIS A 155 -7.85 -3.68 7.76
C HIS A 155 -9.13 -3.04 7.23
N SER A 156 -10.27 -3.25 7.89
CA SER A 156 -11.58 -2.78 7.43
C SER A 156 -11.87 -1.30 7.73
N GLN A 157 -10.92 -0.58 8.32
CA GLN A 157 -11.10 0.78 8.81
C GLN A 157 -11.46 1.78 7.68
N THR A 158 -12.62 2.41 7.81
CA THR A 158 -13.24 3.19 6.73
C THR A 158 -12.54 4.50 6.42
N ALA A 159 -12.22 5.32 7.43
CA ALA A 159 -11.55 6.60 7.26
C ALA A 159 -10.18 6.48 6.57
N PHE A 160 -9.37 5.51 6.99
CA PHE A 160 -8.07 5.21 6.37
C PHE A 160 -8.24 4.90 4.89
N ALA A 161 -9.13 3.96 4.54
CA ALA A 161 -9.36 3.58 3.17
C ALA A 161 -9.92 4.74 2.31
N LEU A 162 -10.76 5.60 2.88
CA LEU A 162 -11.29 6.78 2.19
C LEU A 162 -10.23 7.88 2.00
N GLY A 163 -9.29 8.05 2.93
CA GLY A 163 -8.17 8.99 2.80
C GLY A 163 -7.32 8.71 1.55
N PHE A 164 -6.85 7.47 1.39
CA PHE A 164 -6.11 7.05 0.20
C PHE A 164 -6.97 7.11 -1.08
N SER A 165 -8.26 6.74 -0.98
CA SER A 165 -9.17 6.83 -2.13
C SER A 165 -9.34 8.27 -2.60
N LEU A 166 -9.36 9.24 -1.68
CA LEU A 166 -9.50 10.66 -1.98
C LEU A 166 -8.24 11.23 -2.63
N ASP A 167 -7.06 10.90 -2.10
CA ASP A 167 -5.78 11.28 -2.69
C ASP A 167 -5.66 10.78 -4.13
N TYR A 168 -5.99 9.51 -4.33
CA TYR A 168 -6.04 8.91 -5.66
C TYR A 168 -7.03 9.65 -6.57
N ALA A 169 -8.27 9.88 -6.11
CA ALA A 169 -9.29 10.53 -6.92
C ALA A 169 -8.86 11.94 -7.36
N ARG A 170 -8.22 12.70 -6.47
CA ARG A 170 -7.67 14.03 -6.76
C ARG A 170 -6.49 13.94 -7.72
N ARG A 171 -5.55 13.02 -7.50
CA ARG A 171 -4.37 12.84 -8.36
C ARG A 171 -4.76 12.46 -9.79
N MET A 172 -5.81 11.65 -9.94
CA MET A 172 -6.34 11.22 -11.24
C MET A 172 -7.37 12.18 -11.85
N ASN A 173 -7.64 13.32 -11.20
CA ASN A 173 -8.70 14.27 -11.59
C ASN A 173 -10.09 13.62 -11.74
N ASN A 174 -10.37 12.54 -10.99
CA ASN A 174 -11.66 11.88 -10.95
C ASN A 174 -12.59 12.62 -9.97
N THR A 175 -13.16 13.73 -10.45
CA THR A 175 -13.98 14.64 -9.64
C THR A 175 -15.25 13.99 -9.09
N VAL A 176 -15.89 13.10 -9.87
CA VAL A 176 -17.10 12.38 -9.44
C VAL A 176 -16.80 11.47 -8.25
N PHE A 177 -15.71 10.70 -8.32
CA PHE A 177 -15.32 9.81 -7.24
C PHE A 177 -14.84 10.58 -6.00
N ALA A 178 -14.09 11.66 -6.19
CA ALA A 178 -13.66 12.54 -5.10
C ALA A 178 -14.87 13.14 -4.36
N GLN A 179 -15.86 13.67 -5.09
CA GLN A 179 -17.09 14.23 -4.51
C GLN A 179 -17.89 13.18 -3.74
N LEU A 180 -17.99 11.95 -4.27
CA LEU A 180 -18.65 10.85 -3.56
C LEU A 180 -17.96 10.55 -2.22
N ILE A 181 -16.63 10.49 -2.21
CA ILE A 181 -15.86 10.25 -0.98
C ILE A 181 -16.07 11.40 0.00
N GLU A 182 -15.89 12.65 -0.43
CA GLU A 182 -16.06 13.84 0.42
C GLU A 182 -17.47 13.87 1.05
N GLN A 183 -18.52 13.65 0.26
CA GLN A 183 -19.90 13.63 0.76
C GLN A 183 -20.13 12.52 1.78
N ARG A 184 -19.64 11.30 1.51
CA ARG A 184 -19.83 10.17 2.43
C ARG A 184 -19.01 10.31 3.70
N SER A 185 -17.80 10.86 3.63
CA SER A 185 -17.00 11.22 4.80
C SER A 185 -17.74 12.23 5.68
N LEU A 186 -18.31 13.30 5.10
CA LEU A 186 -19.11 14.25 5.87
C LEU A 186 -20.31 13.58 6.55
N VAL A 187 -21.04 12.71 5.84
CA VAL A 187 -22.16 11.95 6.43
C VAL A 187 -21.72 11.08 7.61
N PHE A 188 -20.54 10.49 7.55
CA PHE A 188 -20.04 9.57 8.56
C PHE A 188 -19.39 10.22 9.78
N PHE A 189 -18.82 11.41 9.62
CA PHE A 189 -17.84 11.93 10.58
C PHE A 189 -18.06 13.41 10.95
N SER A 190 -18.83 14.19 10.18
CA SER A 190 -18.98 15.63 10.46
C SER A 190 -19.69 15.95 11.78
N SER A 191 -20.47 15.01 12.31
CA SER A 191 -21.17 15.15 13.59
C SER A 191 -20.41 14.58 14.78
N ASP A 192 -19.26 13.92 14.57
CA ASP A 192 -18.53 13.23 15.63
C ASP A 192 -17.87 14.24 16.56
N LYS A 193 -17.99 13.99 17.87
CA LYS A 193 -17.50 14.85 18.95
C LYS A 193 -17.03 13.99 20.10
N ASN A 194 -16.08 14.50 20.89
CA ASN A 194 -15.57 13.83 22.10
C ASN A 194 -15.15 12.37 21.81
N TYR A 195 -14.34 12.14 20.78
CA TYR A 195 -13.96 10.79 20.38
C TYR A 195 -13.28 10.03 21.54
N PRO A 196 -13.68 8.78 21.83
CA PRO A 196 -13.21 8.04 23.00
C PRO A 196 -11.82 7.43 22.77
N PHE A 197 -10.78 8.26 22.78
CA PHE A 197 -9.40 7.82 22.59
C PHE A 197 -8.90 6.79 23.62
N ASN A 198 -9.60 6.63 24.75
CA ASN A 198 -9.29 5.60 25.74
C ASN A 198 -9.64 4.17 25.27
N TYR A 199 -10.32 4.00 24.13
CA TYR A 199 -10.57 2.70 23.50
C TYR A 199 -9.51 2.29 22.47
N GLU A 200 -8.57 3.19 22.12
CA GLU A 200 -7.45 2.88 21.23
C GLU A 200 -6.11 3.10 21.95
N PRO A 201 -5.12 2.20 21.81
CA PRO A 201 -5.14 1.03 20.94
C PRO A 201 -5.83 -0.20 21.56
N SER A 202 -6.44 -1.02 20.69
CA SER A 202 -6.69 -2.44 20.94
C SER A 202 -5.39 -3.24 20.75
N GLY A 203 -5.38 -4.51 21.17
CA GLY A 203 -4.18 -5.36 21.20
C GLY A 203 -3.53 -5.63 19.84
N GLU A 204 -4.27 -5.44 18.74
CA GLU A 204 -3.84 -5.77 17.37
C GLU A 204 -4.06 -4.61 16.40
N ASP A 205 -4.23 -3.39 16.91
CA ASP A 205 -4.41 -2.22 16.05
C ASP A 205 -3.12 -1.92 15.28
N PHE A 206 -3.24 -1.69 13.96
CA PHE A 206 -2.19 -1.07 13.14
C PHE A 206 -2.61 0.28 12.55
N LEU A 207 -3.88 0.67 12.72
CA LEU A 207 -4.44 1.94 12.29
C LEU A 207 -5.07 2.68 13.47
N PRO A 208 -4.79 3.97 13.67
CA PRO A 208 -5.43 4.75 14.74
C PRO A 208 -6.79 5.24 14.25
N ALA A 209 -7.88 4.62 14.70
CA ALA A 209 -9.22 4.91 14.16
C ALA A 209 -9.59 6.40 14.31
N GLY A 210 -9.36 7.01 15.48
CA GLY A 210 -9.66 8.42 15.72
C GLY A 210 -8.77 9.37 14.92
N LEU A 211 -7.46 9.09 14.84
CA LEU A 211 -6.54 9.94 14.08
C LEU A 211 -6.71 9.78 12.56
N ALA A 212 -7.12 8.61 12.07
CA ALA A 212 -7.42 8.43 10.66
C ALA A 212 -8.72 9.14 10.25
N GLU A 213 -9.70 9.21 11.15
CA GLU A 213 -10.88 10.05 10.96
C GLU A 213 -10.48 11.52 10.86
N ALA A 214 -9.68 12.03 11.81
CA ALA A 214 -9.18 13.39 11.75
C ALA A 214 -8.31 13.66 10.51
N ASP A 215 -7.47 12.70 10.11
CA ASP A 215 -6.64 12.77 8.89
C ASP A 215 -7.49 12.84 7.61
N LEU A 216 -8.58 12.07 7.53
CA LEU A 216 -9.53 12.17 6.42
C LEU A 216 -10.25 13.51 6.43
N MET A 217 -10.69 13.98 7.61
CA MET A 217 -11.53 15.17 7.71
C MET A 217 -10.79 16.46 7.38
N HIS A 218 -9.48 16.59 7.67
CA HIS A 218 -8.71 17.75 7.18
C HIS A 218 -8.61 17.76 5.65
N ARG A 219 -8.49 16.58 5.02
CA ARG A 219 -8.46 16.46 3.55
C ARG A 219 -9.81 16.85 2.94
N VAL A 220 -10.92 16.50 3.59
CA VAL A 220 -12.30 16.75 3.12
C VAL A 220 -12.71 18.20 3.32
N MET A 221 -12.35 18.81 4.46
CA MET A 221 -12.68 20.20 4.82
C MET A 221 -11.63 21.22 4.32
N ASN A 222 -10.77 20.83 3.38
CA ASN A 222 -9.62 21.63 2.93
C ASN A 222 -9.97 22.97 2.25
N LYS A 223 -11.22 23.16 1.80
CA LYS A 223 -11.67 24.42 1.16
C LYS A 223 -11.67 25.59 2.12
N ASN A 224 -11.90 25.33 3.41
CA ASN A 224 -11.82 26.32 4.47
C ASN A 224 -11.18 25.65 5.70
N PRO A 225 -9.87 25.83 5.93
CA PRO A 225 -9.16 25.20 7.05
C PRO A 225 -9.80 25.46 8.42
N GLN A 226 -10.52 26.57 8.59
CA GLN A 226 -11.21 26.89 9.84
C GLN A 226 -12.38 25.93 10.13
N ASP A 227 -13.00 25.34 9.11
CA ASP A 227 -14.06 24.35 9.29
C ASP A 227 -13.49 23.08 9.94
N PHE A 228 -12.30 22.65 9.49
CA PHE A 228 -11.58 21.54 10.10
C PHE A 228 -11.16 21.87 11.53
N VAL A 229 -10.54 23.02 11.77
CA VAL A 229 -10.08 23.42 13.12
C VAL A 229 -11.24 23.42 14.11
N LYS A 230 -12.39 23.98 13.72
CA LYS A 230 -13.60 23.98 14.55
C LYS A 230 -14.07 22.55 14.85
N TRP A 231 -14.21 21.72 13.82
CA TRP A 231 -14.61 20.32 13.98
C TRP A 231 -13.62 19.54 14.86
N PHE A 232 -12.31 19.70 14.64
CA PHE A 232 -11.26 19.00 15.36
C PHE A 232 -11.23 19.36 16.85
N ASN A 233 -11.53 20.62 17.19
CA ASN A 233 -11.66 21.05 18.59
C ASN A 233 -12.88 20.46 19.30
N GLU A 234 -13.97 20.18 18.58
CA GLU A 234 -15.13 19.45 19.12
C GLU A 234 -14.88 17.93 19.18
N PHE A 235 -14.14 17.40 18.22
CA PHE A 235 -13.76 15.98 18.12
C PHE A 235 -12.78 15.58 19.22
N LEU A 236 -11.69 16.33 19.37
CA LEU A 236 -10.70 16.21 20.44
C LEU A 236 -10.87 17.42 21.38
N SER A 237 -11.84 17.33 22.29
CA SER A 237 -12.21 18.43 23.20
C SER A 237 -11.33 18.54 24.46
N THR A 238 -10.42 17.60 24.69
CA THR A 238 -9.58 17.58 25.89
C THR A 238 -8.45 18.62 25.80
N GLU A 239 -8.25 19.38 26.89
CA GLU A 239 -7.15 20.35 26.99
C GLU A 239 -5.78 19.67 26.91
N THR A 240 -5.66 18.47 27.50
CA THR A 240 -4.48 17.62 27.41
C THR A 240 -4.68 16.55 26.37
N LEU A 241 -3.61 16.22 25.62
CA LEU A 241 -3.64 15.09 24.70
C LEU A 241 -3.85 13.77 25.48
N PRO A 242 -4.72 12.86 25.01
CA PRO A 242 -4.90 11.55 25.62
C PRO A 242 -3.58 10.78 25.68
N SER A 243 -3.23 10.26 26.86
CA SER A 243 -2.02 9.44 27.03
C SER A 243 -2.05 8.15 26.23
N SER A 244 -3.23 7.70 25.79
CA SER A 244 -3.41 6.52 24.94
C SER A 244 -2.88 6.70 23.51
N LEU A 245 -2.58 7.94 23.10
CA LEU A 245 -1.93 8.23 21.82
C LEU A 245 -0.40 8.11 21.88
N GLU A 246 0.20 8.00 23.07
CA GLU A 246 1.61 7.67 23.21
C GLU A 246 1.92 6.31 22.58
N PRO A 247 3.17 6.08 22.12
CA PRO A 247 3.55 4.80 21.53
C PRO A 247 3.27 3.64 22.50
N PRO A 248 2.51 2.61 22.09
CA PRO A 248 2.27 1.44 22.93
C PRO A 248 3.53 0.58 23.07
N LEU A 249 3.48 -0.33 24.05
CA LEU A 249 4.47 -1.41 24.17
C LEU A 249 4.26 -2.42 23.04
N ILE A 250 5.30 -2.66 22.24
CA ILE A 250 5.33 -3.75 21.25
C ILE A 250 5.92 -4.96 21.96
N ALA A 251 5.05 -5.83 22.48
CA ALA A 251 5.44 -6.91 23.39
C ALA A 251 6.24 -8.02 22.68
N ASP A 252 5.85 -8.37 21.45
CA ASP A 252 6.51 -9.40 20.64
C ASP A 252 6.52 -9.00 19.16
N PRO A 253 7.68 -8.63 18.60
CA PRO A 253 7.79 -8.27 17.19
C PRO A 253 7.79 -9.46 16.23
N THR A 254 7.83 -10.69 16.74
CA THR A 254 7.78 -11.94 15.95
C THR A 254 6.37 -12.50 15.84
N ASP A 255 5.41 -11.98 16.60
CA ASP A 255 4.00 -12.36 16.48
C ASP A 255 3.33 -11.54 15.36
N PRO A 256 2.62 -12.20 14.41
CA PRO A 256 2.04 -11.55 13.23
C PRO A 256 0.92 -10.54 13.55
N LYS A 257 0.32 -10.59 14.73
CA LYS A 257 -0.70 -9.65 15.17
C LYS A 257 -0.15 -8.60 16.12
N LEU A 258 0.73 -8.94 17.06
CA LEU A 258 1.27 -7.96 18.00
C LEU A 258 2.21 -6.95 17.32
N ILE A 259 2.88 -7.35 16.23
CA ILE A 259 3.68 -6.43 15.41
C ILE A 259 2.85 -5.32 14.75
N HIS A 260 1.52 -5.46 14.68
CA HIS A 260 0.62 -4.39 14.22
C HIS A 260 0.83 -3.09 15.00
N LEU A 261 1.16 -3.15 16.29
CA LEU A 261 1.39 -1.96 17.11
C LEU A 261 2.58 -1.13 16.61
N ALA A 262 3.56 -1.74 15.93
CA ALA A 262 4.60 -0.98 15.22
C ALA A 262 4.01 -0.19 14.05
N GLY A 263 3.16 -0.83 13.24
CA GLY A 263 2.46 -0.16 12.14
C GLY A 263 1.48 0.91 12.61
N LEU A 264 0.87 0.74 13.79
CA LEU A 264 0.07 1.77 14.46
C LEU A 264 0.92 3.00 14.76
N CYS A 265 2.11 2.82 15.33
CA CYS A 265 3.03 3.92 15.62
C CYS A 265 3.37 4.70 14.33
N ILE A 266 3.73 4.00 13.25
CA ILE A 266 4.07 4.67 11.98
C ILE A 266 2.82 5.40 11.41
N SER A 267 1.66 4.76 11.45
CA SER A 267 0.39 5.34 10.98
C SER A 267 -0.02 6.58 11.77
N ARG A 268 0.11 6.53 13.10
CA ARG A 268 -0.12 7.69 13.98
C ARG A 268 0.79 8.85 13.58
N ALA A 269 2.07 8.58 13.34
CA ALA A 269 3.04 9.63 13.04
C ALA A 269 2.64 10.47 11.82
N TRP A 270 2.37 9.87 10.65
CA TRP A 270 2.04 10.67 9.47
C TRP A 270 0.65 11.31 9.56
N MET A 271 -0.31 10.69 10.24
CA MET A 271 -1.66 11.25 10.39
C MET A 271 -1.64 12.45 11.33
N LEU A 272 -0.86 12.37 12.42
CA LEU A 272 -0.60 13.50 13.30
C LEU A 272 0.06 14.66 12.54
N GLU A 273 1.01 14.37 11.66
CA GLU A 273 1.63 15.41 10.83
C GLU A 273 0.63 16.04 9.84
N GLY A 274 -0.23 15.24 9.22
CA GLY A 274 -1.35 15.75 8.40
C GLY A 274 -2.26 16.72 9.17
N ILE A 275 -2.61 16.36 10.40
CA ILE A 275 -3.40 17.21 11.28
C ILE A 275 -2.63 18.48 11.67
N VAL A 276 -1.34 18.37 12.02
CA VAL A 276 -0.46 19.48 12.38
C VAL A 276 -0.35 20.50 11.25
N ASP A 277 -0.33 20.06 9.99
CA ASP A 277 -0.29 20.94 8.81
C ASP A 277 -1.59 21.72 8.61
N ALA A 278 -2.72 21.21 9.12
CA ALA A 278 -4.03 21.86 9.03
C ALA A 278 -4.31 22.85 10.19
N LEU A 279 -3.52 22.83 11.26
CA LEU A 279 -3.66 23.73 12.41
C LEU A 279 -2.94 25.06 12.18
N SER A 280 -3.48 26.15 12.74
CA SER A 280 -2.91 27.50 12.61
C SER A 280 -1.70 27.74 13.53
N PHE A 281 -0.97 28.83 13.30
CA PHE A 281 0.11 29.33 14.17
C PHE A 281 -0.34 30.38 15.21
N ASP A 282 -1.64 30.53 15.48
CA ASP A 282 -2.13 31.39 16.57
C ASP A 282 -1.79 30.80 17.95
N THR A 283 -1.81 31.63 19.01
CA THR A 283 -1.18 31.30 20.29
C THR A 283 -1.68 30.00 20.94
N GLU A 284 -2.99 29.73 20.90
CA GLU A 284 -3.58 28.53 21.51
C GLU A 284 -3.41 27.31 20.61
N GLN A 285 -3.73 27.44 19.31
CA GLN A 285 -3.59 26.33 18.37
C GLN A 285 -2.13 25.92 18.19
N ASN A 286 -1.19 26.88 18.26
CA ASN A 286 0.24 26.61 18.18
C ASN A 286 0.72 25.71 19.32
N ASN A 287 0.16 25.85 20.54
CA ASN A 287 0.49 24.93 21.64
C ASN A 287 0.06 23.49 21.31
N ARG A 288 -1.22 23.30 20.95
CA ARG A 288 -1.75 21.98 20.57
C ARG A 288 -1.01 21.39 19.36
N ARG A 289 -0.73 22.21 18.35
CA ARG A 289 0.05 21.85 17.16
C ARG A 289 1.43 21.34 17.54
N ASN A 290 2.15 22.04 18.41
CA ASN A 290 3.48 21.63 18.89
C ASN A 290 3.40 20.32 19.68
N GLN A 291 2.40 20.14 20.54
CA GLN A 291 2.20 18.89 21.28
C GLN A 291 1.96 17.69 20.34
N LEU A 292 1.11 17.86 19.33
CA LEU A 292 0.83 16.81 18.32
C LEU A 292 2.07 16.50 17.47
N PHE A 293 2.88 17.51 17.14
CA PHE A 293 4.13 17.31 16.40
C PHE A 293 5.19 16.56 17.24
N GLU A 294 5.31 16.87 18.54
CA GLU A 294 6.20 16.08 19.42
C GLU A 294 5.71 14.64 19.57
N LEU A 295 4.40 14.43 19.63
CA LEU A 295 3.78 13.10 19.69
C LEU A 295 4.00 12.30 18.40
N SER A 296 3.96 12.96 17.23
CA SER A 296 4.24 12.31 15.95
C SER A 296 5.68 11.79 15.90
N LYS A 297 6.65 12.58 16.37
CA LYS A 297 8.06 12.17 16.43
C LYS A 297 8.29 10.96 17.33
N ARG A 298 7.64 10.90 18.49
CA ARG A 298 7.74 9.74 19.40
C ARG A 298 7.18 8.47 18.75
N ASN A 299 6.01 8.57 18.11
CA ASN A 299 5.41 7.47 17.36
C ASN A 299 6.28 7.04 16.17
N ALA A 300 6.81 7.99 15.40
CA ALA A 300 7.73 7.71 14.29
C ALA A 300 8.96 6.93 14.77
N GLN A 301 9.61 7.41 15.84
CA GLN A 301 10.81 6.77 16.38
C GLN A 301 10.52 5.33 16.82
N THR A 302 9.47 5.10 17.60
CA THR A 302 9.12 3.75 18.07
C THR A 302 8.78 2.82 16.90
N GLY A 303 7.92 3.26 15.98
CA GLY A 303 7.49 2.43 14.85
C GLY A 303 8.62 2.08 13.90
N LEU A 304 9.48 3.05 13.55
CA LEU A 304 10.62 2.81 12.66
C LEU A 304 11.70 1.93 13.30
N THR A 305 11.92 2.05 14.62
CA THR A 305 12.88 1.19 15.34
C THR A 305 12.44 -0.27 15.38
N ALA A 306 11.14 -0.54 15.33
CA ALA A 306 10.59 -1.89 15.37
C ALA A 306 10.66 -2.64 14.03
N ILE A 307 11.12 -1.99 12.95
CA ILE A 307 11.27 -2.64 11.65
C ILE A 307 12.54 -3.50 11.65
N ASP A 308 12.35 -4.82 11.56
CA ASP A 308 13.42 -5.80 11.48
C ASP A 308 13.24 -6.67 10.24
N GLU A 309 14.26 -6.73 9.38
CA GLU A 309 14.25 -7.55 8.16
C GLU A 309 14.33 -9.05 8.46
N ASN A 310 14.75 -9.43 9.67
CA ASN A 310 14.85 -10.82 10.08
C ASN A 310 13.49 -11.43 10.48
N ASN A 311 12.48 -10.59 10.75
CA ASN A 311 11.13 -11.02 11.13
C ASN A 311 10.17 -10.75 9.97
N TYR A 312 9.76 -11.82 9.28
CA TYR A 312 8.88 -11.70 8.13
C TYR A 312 7.59 -10.97 8.50
N GLU A 313 7.00 -11.29 9.66
CA GLU A 313 5.74 -10.82 10.21
C GLU A 313 5.59 -9.30 10.16
N GLY A 314 6.65 -8.55 10.46
CA GLY A 314 6.69 -7.10 10.32
C GLY A 314 7.34 -6.63 9.01
N GLY A 315 8.48 -7.20 8.66
CA GLY A 315 9.34 -6.71 7.58
C GLY A 315 8.65 -6.65 6.21
N HIS A 316 7.69 -7.53 5.93
CA HIS A 316 7.07 -7.63 4.61
C HIS A 316 6.08 -6.50 4.27
N TRP A 317 5.58 -5.75 5.27
CA TRP A 317 4.56 -4.70 5.09
C TRP A 317 4.91 -3.38 5.79
N LEU A 318 5.57 -3.40 6.97
CA LEU A 318 5.93 -2.19 7.71
C LEU A 318 6.82 -1.24 6.89
N GLY A 319 7.68 -1.79 6.02
CA GLY A 319 8.49 -0.99 5.12
C GLY A 319 7.67 -0.06 4.22
N THR A 320 6.48 -0.47 3.79
CA THR A 320 5.59 0.38 2.98
C THR A 320 5.08 1.58 3.78
N PHE A 321 4.70 1.34 5.04
CA PHE A 321 4.22 2.36 5.97
C PHE A 321 5.35 3.34 6.31
N ALA A 322 6.56 2.83 6.55
CA ALA A 322 7.75 3.63 6.78
C ALA A 322 8.09 4.52 5.60
N VAL A 323 8.04 3.99 4.36
CA VAL A 323 8.27 4.79 3.15
C VAL A 323 7.24 5.90 3.02
N TYR A 324 5.95 5.65 3.31
CA TYR A 324 4.93 6.70 3.29
C TYR A 324 5.26 7.83 4.28
N LEU A 325 5.64 7.50 5.51
CA LEU A 325 6.05 8.48 6.53
C LEU A 325 7.29 9.28 6.08
N ILE A 326 8.35 8.59 5.65
CA ILE A 326 9.65 9.23 5.33
C ILE A 326 9.55 10.09 4.08
N THR A 327 8.80 9.65 3.07
CA THR A 327 8.66 10.42 1.81
C THR A 327 7.80 11.68 1.99
N ARG A 328 6.85 11.67 2.92
CA ARG A 328 6.13 12.88 3.34
C ARG A 328 7.09 13.99 3.83
N HIS A 329 8.16 13.62 4.55
CA HIS A 329 9.14 14.59 5.07
C HIS A 329 10.05 15.14 3.97
N GLN A 330 10.27 14.39 2.89
CA GLN A 330 11.12 14.83 1.78
C GLN A 330 10.48 15.96 0.97
N ASP A 331 9.16 15.95 0.82
CA ASP A 331 8.39 17.06 0.18
C ASP A 331 8.47 18.39 0.97
N LEU A 332 8.84 18.36 2.26
CA LEU A 332 9.03 19.56 3.10
C LEU A 332 10.45 20.15 3.01
N SER A 333 11.40 19.42 2.42
CA SER A 333 12.76 19.89 2.16
C SER A 333 12.88 20.44 0.74
N ASN A 334 12.59 21.73 0.57
CA ASN A 334 12.83 22.46 -0.68
C ASN A 334 14.32 22.38 -1.09
N THR A 335 14.65 21.37 -1.89
CA THR A 335 15.78 21.39 -2.82
C THR A 335 15.23 21.05 -4.20
N SER A 336 15.74 21.73 -5.21
CA SER A 336 15.27 21.78 -6.60
C SER A 336 15.35 20.44 -7.39
N ALA A 337 15.35 19.30 -6.69
CA ALA A 337 15.28 17.95 -7.24
C ALA A 337 13.94 17.24 -6.94
N GLY A 338 13.01 17.87 -6.20
CA GLY A 338 11.77 17.26 -5.71
C GLY A 338 10.56 17.24 -6.65
N GLN A 339 10.67 17.67 -7.92
CA GLN A 339 9.47 17.83 -8.77
C GLN A 339 8.86 16.54 -9.36
N ASN A 340 9.35 15.33 -9.07
CA ASN A 340 8.93 14.14 -9.83
C ASN A 340 8.65 12.85 -9.03
N TYR A 341 8.30 12.91 -7.74
CA TYR A 341 8.14 11.69 -6.94
C TYR A 341 6.78 11.56 -6.24
N GLY A 342 5.70 11.79 -6.98
CA GLY A 342 4.35 11.40 -6.55
C GLY A 342 3.75 10.41 -7.54
N ILE A 343 3.93 9.09 -7.33
CA ILE A 343 3.10 7.98 -7.87
C ILE A 343 3.46 6.56 -7.34
N THR A 344 4.51 6.35 -6.53
CA THR A 344 4.94 4.95 -6.25
C THR A 344 4.15 4.19 -5.19
N LEU A 345 3.39 4.85 -4.31
CA LEU A 345 2.80 4.16 -3.15
C LEU A 345 1.49 3.40 -3.42
N LEU A 346 0.74 3.73 -4.48
CA LEU A 346 -0.59 3.12 -4.71
C LEU A 346 -0.53 1.73 -5.36
N LEU A 347 0.54 1.40 -6.10
CA LEU A 347 0.65 0.11 -6.78
C LEU A 347 1.17 -1.00 -5.86
N CYS A 348 2.08 -0.70 -4.91
CA CYS A 348 2.42 -1.64 -3.83
C CYS A 348 1.23 -1.91 -2.89
N PHE A 349 0.30 -0.95 -2.79
CA PHE A 349 -0.90 -1.06 -1.97
C PHE A 349 -1.88 -2.13 -2.48
N LEU A 350 -1.93 -2.39 -3.79
CA LEU A 350 -2.90 -3.33 -4.37
C LEU A 350 -2.42 -4.78 -4.46
N SER A 351 -1.11 -5.04 -4.34
CA SER A 351 -0.60 -6.42 -4.44
C SER A 351 -0.66 -7.19 -3.11
N LYS A 352 -0.81 -6.52 -1.96
CA LYS A 352 -0.78 -7.18 -0.63
C LYS A 352 -1.98 -6.91 0.28
N ILE A 353 -2.91 -6.03 -0.09
CA ILE A 353 -4.10 -5.67 0.74
C ILE A 353 -5.38 -6.38 0.27
N PHE A 354 -5.33 -7.25 -0.73
CA PHE A 354 -6.43 -8.18 -1.00
C PHE A 354 -6.26 -9.49 -0.22
N LEU A 355 -6.35 -9.39 1.10
CA LEU A 355 -6.84 -10.43 1.99
C LEU A 355 -7.80 -9.80 3.00
#